data_AF-A0AAD3DEP1-F1
#
_entry.id   AF-A0AAD3DEP1-F1
#
_cell.length_a   1.000
_cell.length_b   1.000
_cell.length_c   1.000
_cell.angle_alpha   90.00
_cell.angle_beta   90.00
_cell.angle_gamma   90.00
#
_symmetry.space_group_name_H-M   'P 1'
#
loop_
_entity.id
_entity.type
_entity.pdbx_description
1 polymer ?
#
loop_
_entity_poly.entity_id
_entity_poly.type
_entity_poly.pdbx_seq_one_letter_code
_entity_poly.pdbx_strand_id
1 'polypeptide(L)'
;MLSQLSPSLRTGRHAFTSAQRPVNPRPLVRTQAYVDASTSYAVLQQGIAYAVVLGAEAAYTRSQLPEGTPGRPAVLPIAGGVAATGLACGLVSLHNEQLATPAFLLGLLASLAMFLYAAKRTTETKQDDSDWPGPKVWPAGMTLVSFFALNVFIQALRAEL
;
A
#
# COMPACT_ATOMS: atom_id res chain seq x y z
N MET A 1 -56.96 17.07 78.14
CA MET A 1 -57.28 17.19 76.70
C MET A 1 -56.44 16.16 75.98
N LEU A 2 -57.01 15.00 75.59
CA LEU A 2 -57.42 14.69 74.19
C LEU A 2 -56.26 14.94 73.21
N SER A 3 -55.75 14.02 72.40
CA SER A 3 -56.32 12.79 71.84
C SER A 3 -55.20 11.99 71.13
N GLN A 4 -55.44 10.70 70.99
CA GLN A 4 -54.72 9.74 70.15
C GLN A 4 -54.55 10.21 68.70
N LEU A 5 -53.54 9.68 67.99
CA LEU A 5 -53.70 8.99 66.69
C LEU A 5 -52.33 8.48 66.20
N SER A 6 -52.18 7.17 66.13
CA SER A 6 -51.13 6.48 65.36
C SER A 6 -51.53 6.39 63.87
N PRO A 7 -50.81 5.60 63.06
CA PRO A 7 -50.00 6.01 61.91
C PRO A 7 -50.76 5.99 60.57
N SER A 8 -50.32 6.77 59.58
CA SER A 8 -50.76 6.55 58.18
C SER A 8 -49.56 6.18 57.30
N LEU A 9 -49.45 4.87 57.06
CA LEU A 9 -48.76 4.30 55.92
C LEU A 9 -49.43 4.82 54.65
N ARG A 10 -48.85 5.84 54.03
CA ARG A 10 -49.28 6.32 52.72
C ARG A 10 -48.63 5.48 51.63
N THR A 11 -49.36 4.46 51.22
CA THR A 11 -49.15 3.67 50.01
C THR A 11 -49.16 4.59 48.79
N GLY A 12 -47.98 4.99 48.32
CA GLY A 12 -47.78 5.72 47.07
C GLY A 12 -47.17 4.79 46.02
N ARG A 13 -48.01 4.00 45.35
CA ARG A 13 -47.69 3.45 44.03
C ARG A 13 -47.49 4.64 43.08
N HIS A 14 -46.25 5.08 42.92
CA HIS A 14 -45.85 5.79 41.70
C HIS A 14 -45.08 4.79 40.84
N ALA A 15 -45.81 4.36 39.82
CA ALA A 15 -45.32 3.57 38.71
C ALA A 15 -44.18 4.32 37.99
N PHE A 16 -43.20 3.55 37.55
CA PHE A 16 -42.30 3.80 36.43
C PHE A 16 -42.27 5.22 35.86
N THR A 17 -41.20 5.94 36.15
CA THR A 17 -40.55 6.74 35.13
C THR A 17 -39.07 6.43 35.22
N SER A 18 -38.65 5.35 34.56
CA SER A 18 -37.27 5.24 34.14
C SER A 18 -37.00 6.46 33.28
N ALA A 19 -36.30 7.44 33.82
CA ALA A 19 -35.68 8.47 33.02
C ALA A 19 -34.73 7.74 32.06
N GLN A 20 -35.22 7.44 30.86
CA GLN A 20 -34.37 7.12 29.72
C GLN A 20 -33.54 8.39 29.53
N ARG A 21 -32.35 8.40 30.14
CA ARG A 21 -31.30 9.33 29.74
C ARG A 21 -31.21 9.19 28.22
N PRO A 22 -31.30 10.29 27.46
CA PRO A 22 -30.93 10.24 26.06
C PRO A 22 -29.47 9.80 26.04
N VAL A 23 -29.24 8.53 25.70
CA VAL A 23 -27.91 8.04 25.35
C VAL A 23 -27.62 8.77 24.06
N ASN A 24 -26.95 9.92 24.14
CA ASN A 24 -26.33 10.50 22.97
C ASN A 24 -25.44 9.39 22.42
N PRO A 25 -25.71 8.85 21.22
CA PRO A 25 -24.77 7.95 20.60
C PRO A 25 -23.49 8.76 20.51
N ARG A 26 -22.46 8.33 21.27
CA ARG A 26 -21.13 8.92 21.11
C ARG A 26 -20.84 8.83 19.61
N PRO A 27 -20.46 9.94 18.95
CA PRO A 27 -20.06 9.84 17.56
C PRO A 27 -19.05 8.71 17.49
N LEU A 28 -19.37 7.69 16.69
CA LEU A 28 -18.44 6.62 16.40
C LEU A 28 -17.20 7.33 15.88
N VAL A 29 -16.15 7.41 16.71
CA VAL A 29 -14.84 7.83 16.26
C VAL A 29 -14.50 6.80 15.22
N ARG A 30 -14.67 7.20 13.96
CA ARG A 30 -14.27 6.40 12.82
C ARG A 30 -12.76 6.42 12.91
N THR A 31 -12.19 5.42 13.57
CA THR A 31 -10.75 5.17 13.55
C THR A 31 -10.45 4.72 12.13
N GLN A 32 -10.41 5.65 11.17
CA GLN A 32 -9.66 5.40 9.96
C GLN A 32 -8.21 5.34 10.39
N ALA A 33 -7.52 4.30 9.94
CA ALA A 33 -6.11 4.14 10.20
C ALA A 33 -5.39 5.37 9.66
N TYR A 34 -4.85 6.15 10.57
CA TYR A 34 -3.90 7.18 10.24
C TYR A 34 -2.63 6.48 9.79
N VAL A 35 -2.31 6.54 8.49
CA VAL A 35 -1.02 6.06 8.01
C VAL A 35 0.03 7.00 8.59
N ASP A 36 0.88 6.46 9.47
CA ASP A 36 1.95 7.25 10.09
C ASP A 36 2.82 7.90 9.00
N ALA A 37 3.12 9.19 9.16
CA ALA A 37 3.85 9.97 8.16
C ALA A 37 5.19 9.31 7.83
N SER A 38 5.85 8.69 8.82
CA SER A 38 7.10 7.95 8.63
C SER A 38 6.99 6.80 7.62
N THR A 39 5.87 6.06 7.64
CA THR A 39 5.58 4.95 6.72
C THR A 39 5.39 5.48 5.30
N SER A 40 4.61 6.55 5.15
CA SER A 40 4.38 7.19 3.84
C SER A 40 5.68 7.71 3.21
N TYR A 41 6.57 8.32 4.00
CA TYR A 41 7.88 8.76 3.53
C TYR A 41 8.79 7.59 3.11
N ALA A 42 8.82 6.50 3.88
CA ALA A 42 9.62 5.33 3.55
C ALA A 42 9.17 4.68 2.23
N VAL A 43 7.85 4.52 2.05
CA VAL A 43 7.25 3.98 0.83
C VAL A 43 7.55 4.88 -0.37
N LEU A 44 7.47 6.20 -0.19
CA LEU A 44 7.75 7.16 -1.25
C LEU A 44 9.24 7.12 -1.68
N GLN A 45 10.17 7.04 -0.73
CA GLN A 45 11.60 6.91 -1.03
C GLN A 45 11.91 5.61 -1.79
N GLN A 46 11.38 4.47 -1.33
CA GLN A 46 11.59 3.20 -2.00
C GLN A 46 10.89 3.12 -3.35
N GLY A 47 9.69 3.70 -3.47
CA GLY A 47 8.94 3.76 -4.73
C GLY A 47 9.63 4.62 -5.79
N ILE A 48 10.14 5.80 -5.42
CA ILE A 48 10.93 6.64 -6.32
C ILE A 48 12.23 5.94 -6.72
N ALA A 49 12.97 5.41 -5.74
CA ALA A 49 14.20 4.69 -6.02
C ALA A 49 13.96 3.51 -6.97
N TYR A 50 12.89 2.75 -6.74
CA TYR A 50 12.48 1.65 -7.60
C TYR A 50 12.19 2.11 -9.03
N ALA A 51 11.39 3.17 -9.21
CA ALA A 51 11.05 3.71 -10.52
C ALA A 51 12.30 4.16 -11.29
N VAL A 52 13.24 4.83 -10.61
CA VAL A 52 14.52 5.26 -11.19
C VAL A 52 15.37 4.06 -11.61
N VAL A 53 15.54 3.08 -10.73
CA VAL A 53 16.35 1.88 -11.02
C VAL A 53 15.74 1.06 -12.16
N LEU A 54 14.41 0.91 -12.20
CA LEU A 54 13.70 0.22 -13.27
C LEU A 54 13.91 0.90 -14.63
N GLY A 55 13.80 2.23 -14.67
CA GLY A 55 14.06 3.01 -15.88
C GLY A 55 15.53 2.94 -16.32
N ALA A 56 16.46 3.06 -15.37
CA ALA A 56 17.89 3.04 -15.63
C ALA A 56 18.38 1.67 -16.13
N GLU A 57 17.95 0.57 -15.50
CA GLU A 57 18.26 -0.78 -15.99
C GLU A 57 17.75 -0.97 -17.40
N ALA A 58 16.49 -0.61 -17.66
CA ALA A 58 15.93 -0.81 -18.98
C ALA A 58 16.65 0.02 -20.05
N ALA A 59 17.02 1.27 -19.75
CA ALA A 59 17.78 2.12 -20.66
C ALA A 59 19.19 1.55 -20.93
N TYR A 60 19.88 1.12 -19.88
CA TYR A 60 21.21 0.51 -19.96
C TYR A 60 21.18 -0.81 -20.73
N THR A 61 20.29 -1.73 -20.37
CA THR A 61 20.16 -3.03 -21.03
C THR A 61 19.76 -2.88 -22.50
N ARG A 62 18.91 -1.90 -22.83
CA ARG A 62 18.54 -1.61 -24.23
C ARG A 62 19.66 -0.97 -25.06
N SER A 63 20.65 -0.30 -24.45
CA SER A 63 21.78 0.26 -25.18
C SER A 63 22.84 -0.78 -25.50
N GLN A 64 22.90 -1.87 -24.73
CA GLN A 64 23.86 -2.96 -24.94
C GLN A 64 23.32 -4.11 -25.80
N LEU A 65 22.00 -4.31 -25.86
CA LEU A 65 21.39 -5.41 -26.61
C LEU A 65 20.79 -4.96 -27.96
N PRO A 66 21.08 -5.68 -29.06
CA PRO A 66 20.45 -5.47 -30.37
C PRO A 66 18.91 -5.60 -30.35
N GLU A 67 18.24 -5.07 -31.39
CA GLU A 67 16.78 -5.21 -31.51
C GLU A 67 16.39 -6.66 -31.79
N GLY A 68 15.35 -7.13 -31.10
CA GLY A 68 14.87 -8.51 -31.21
C GLY A 68 15.57 -9.54 -30.33
N THR A 69 16.60 -9.18 -29.56
CA THR A 69 17.25 -10.15 -28.64
C THR A 69 16.28 -10.60 -27.54
N PRO A 70 16.11 -11.92 -27.33
CA PRO A 70 15.28 -12.46 -26.25
C PRO A 70 15.69 -11.90 -24.88
N GLY A 71 14.72 -11.47 -24.07
CA GLY A 71 14.98 -10.87 -22.76
C GLY A 71 15.29 -9.37 -22.75
N ARG A 72 15.41 -8.73 -23.93
CA ARG A 72 15.57 -7.27 -24.02
C ARG A 72 14.35 -6.54 -23.42
N PRO A 73 14.54 -5.49 -22.60
CA PRO A 73 13.43 -4.73 -22.04
C PRO A 73 12.62 -4.07 -23.16
N ALA A 74 11.31 -4.29 -23.14
CA ALA A 74 10.37 -3.59 -24.00
C ALA A 74 10.05 -2.21 -23.38
N VAL A 75 9.95 -1.19 -24.23
CA VAL A 75 9.75 0.20 -23.77
C VAL A 75 8.39 0.37 -23.11
N LEU A 76 7.32 -0.16 -23.72
CA LEU A 76 5.95 0.03 -23.23
C LEU A 76 5.72 -0.53 -21.81
N PRO A 77 6.06 -1.80 -21.50
CA PRO A 77 5.86 -2.33 -20.14
C PRO A 77 6.67 -1.57 -19.09
N ILE A 78 7.93 -1.25 -19.39
CA ILE A 78 8.81 -0.52 -18.46
C ILE A 78 8.28 0.90 -18.23
N ALA A 79 7.95 1.64 -19.29
CA ALA A 79 7.42 2.99 -19.18
C ALA A 79 6.11 2.99 -18.38
N GLY A 80 5.24 2.00 -18.60
CA GLY A 80 4.03 1.80 -17.81
C GLY A 80 4.33 1.55 -16.33
N GLY A 81 5.29 0.67 -16.02
CA GLY A 81 5.70 0.38 -14.65
C GLY A 81 6.29 1.59 -13.92
N VAL A 82 7.17 2.34 -14.58
CA VAL A 82 7.77 3.58 -14.05
C VAL A 82 6.70 4.65 -13.83
N ALA A 83 5.82 4.86 -14.82
CA ALA A 83 4.76 5.85 -14.73
C ALA A 83 3.74 5.51 -13.64
N ALA A 84 3.30 4.25 -13.55
CA ALA A 84 2.35 3.81 -12.53
C ALA A 84 2.94 3.91 -11.12
N THR A 85 4.21 3.53 -10.95
CA THR A 85 4.92 3.70 -9.66
C THR A 85 5.10 5.16 -9.30
N GLY A 86 5.47 6.01 -10.27
CA GLY A 86 5.59 7.45 -10.08
C GLY A 86 4.25 8.11 -9.72
N LEU A 87 3.16 7.68 -10.37
CA LEU A 87 1.81 8.14 -10.06
C LEU A 87 1.43 7.73 -8.63
N ALA A 88 1.67 6.48 -8.23
CA ALA A 88 1.44 6.03 -6.87
C ALA A 88 2.21 6.88 -5.85
N CYS A 89 3.50 7.14 -6.09
CA CYS A 89 4.30 8.02 -5.22
C CYS A 89 3.75 9.45 -5.17
N GLY A 90 3.31 9.98 -6.31
CA GLY A 90 2.67 11.29 -6.42
C GLY A 90 1.39 11.37 -5.59
N LEU A 91 0.53 10.35 -5.66
CA LEU A 91 -0.70 10.29 -4.86
C LEU A 91 -0.40 10.21 -3.35
N VAL A 92 0.59 9.42 -2.95
CA VAL A 92 1.06 9.37 -1.54
C VAL A 92 1.56 10.75 -1.09
N SER A 93 2.26 11.48 -1.96
CA SER A 93 2.78 12.81 -1.64
C SER A 93 1.72 13.90 -1.42
N LEU A 94 0.46 13.66 -1.82
CA LEU A 94 -0.64 14.60 -1.59
C LEU A 94 -1.15 14.58 -0.15
N HIS A 95 -0.65 13.67 0.71
CA HIS A 95 -1.02 13.55 2.12
C HIS A 95 -2.54 13.52 2.36
N ASN A 96 -3.28 12.95 1.40
CA ASN A 96 -4.72 12.78 1.48
C ASN A 96 -5.05 11.33 1.87
N GLU A 97 -5.62 11.15 3.05
CA GLU A 97 -5.97 9.84 3.61
C GLU A 97 -6.92 9.04 2.70
N GLN A 98 -7.81 9.70 1.95
CA GLN A 98 -8.72 9.01 1.02
C GLN A 98 -8.00 8.47 -0.22
N LEU A 99 -6.81 9.00 -0.52
CA LEU A 99 -5.99 8.62 -1.68
C LEU A 99 -4.85 7.68 -1.30
N ALA A 100 -4.58 7.46 -0.01
CA ALA A 100 -3.50 6.58 0.46
C ALA A 100 -3.73 5.12 0.00
N THR A 101 -4.88 4.53 0.32
CA THR A 101 -5.23 3.15 -0.07
C THR A 101 -5.14 2.92 -1.58
N PRO A 102 -5.79 3.74 -2.45
CA PRO A 102 -5.70 3.52 -3.89
C PRO A 102 -4.27 3.75 -4.41
N ALA A 103 -3.49 4.64 -3.81
CA ALA A 103 -2.10 4.84 -4.18
C ALA A 103 -1.23 3.61 -3.87
N PHE A 104 -1.37 3.03 -2.67
CA PHE A 104 -0.62 1.82 -2.31
C PHE A 104 -1.07 0.60 -3.13
N LEU A 105 -2.36 0.48 -3.43
CA LEU A 105 -2.86 -0.57 -4.34
C LEU A 105 -2.30 -0.41 -5.76
N LEU A 106 -2.25 0.82 -6.28
CA LEU A 106 -1.65 1.08 -7.59
C LEU A 106 -0.16 0.72 -7.61
N GLY A 107 0.59 1.13 -6.58
CA GLY A 107 2.01 0.78 -6.43
C GLY A 107 2.24 -0.73 -6.29
N LEU A 108 1.37 -1.41 -5.55
CA LEU A 108 1.39 -2.87 -5.40
C LEU A 108 1.18 -3.57 -6.75
N LEU A 109 0.15 -3.17 -7.50
CA LEU A 109 -0.14 -3.77 -8.81
C LEU A 109 0.96 -3.47 -9.82
N ALA A 110 1.51 -2.26 -9.83
CA ALA A 110 2.62 -1.88 -10.70
C ALA A 110 3.87 -2.71 -10.41
N SER A 111 4.26 -2.82 -9.13
CA SER A 111 5.42 -3.62 -8.71
C SER A 111 5.21 -5.12 -8.95
N LEU A 112 3.99 -5.65 -8.76
CA LEU A 112 3.66 -7.04 -9.10
C LEU A 112 3.78 -7.31 -10.60
N ALA A 113 3.22 -6.43 -11.43
CA ALA A 113 3.29 -6.57 -12.89
C ALA A 113 4.75 -6.53 -13.36
N MET A 114 5.57 -5.64 -12.81
CA MET A 114 6.99 -5.54 -13.14
C MET A 114 7.82 -6.70 -12.59
N PHE A 115 7.47 -7.24 -11.42
CA PHE A 115 8.06 -8.47 -10.88
C PHE A 115 7.85 -9.64 -11.84
N LEU A 116 6.61 -9.87 -12.26
CA LEU A 116 6.27 -10.92 -13.23
C LEU A 116 6.95 -10.70 -14.58
N TYR A 117 7.00 -9.45 -15.04
CA TYR A 117 7.68 -9.08 -16.27
C TYR A 117 9.19 -9.36 -16.22
N ALA A 118 9.87 -8.97 -15.14
CA ALA A 118 11.29 -9.22 -14.95
C ALA A 118 11.59 -10.72 -14.77
N ALA A 119 10.73 -11.45 -14.06
CA ALA A 119 10.85 -12.89 -13.91
C ALA A 119 10.73 -13.59 -15.27
N LYS A 120 9.73 -13.21 -16.09
CA LYS A 120 9.58 -13.70 -17.46
C LYS A 120 10.83 -13.40 -18.30
N ARG A 121 11.34 -12.17 -18.27
CA ARG A 121 12.60 -11.80 -18.96
C ARG A 121 13.77 -12.67 -18.52
N THR A 122 13.87 -13.01 -17.24
CA THR A 122 14.93 -13.87 -16.72
C THR A 122 14.87 -15.28 -17.30
N THR A 123 13.65 -15.83 -17.45
CA THR A 123 13.45 -17.16 -18.05
C THR A 123 13.70 -17.18 -19.56
N GLU A 124 13.40 -16.07 -20.25
CA GLU A 124 13.55 -15.96 -21.71
C GLU A 124 14.97 -15.59 -22.15
N THR A 125 15.75 -14.96 -21.28
CA THR A 125 17.15 -14.61 -21.56
C THR A 125 17.97 -15.90 -21.62
N LYS A 126 18.73 -16.14 -22.70
CA LYS A 126 19.65 -17.29 -22.77
C LYS A 126 20.84 -17.05 -21.83
N GLN A 127 21.24 -18.08 -21.10
CA GLN A 127 22.49 -18.04 -20.33
C GLN A 127 23.60 -18.59 -21.22
N ASP A 128 24.70 -17.85 -21.32
CA ASP A 128 25.96 -18.37 -21.82
C ASP A 128 26.85 -18.63 -20.60
N ASP A 129 27.39 -19.84 -20.49
CA ASP A 129 28.23 -20.25 -19.36
C ASP A 129 29.63 -19.62 -19.43
N SER A 130 29.99 -19.01 -20.57
CA SER A 130 31.27 -18.34 -20.77
C SER A 130 31.28 -16.86 -20.39
N ASP A 131 30.12 -16.22 -20.20
CA ASP A 131 29.98 -14.81 -19.83
C ASP A 131 29.68 -14.64 -18.33
N TRP A 132 30.56 -13.95 -17.60
CA TRP A 132 30.36 -13.58 -16.20
C TRP A 132 30.65 -12.09 -15.92
N PRO A 133 29.71 -11.33 -15.32
CA PRO A 133 28.33 -11.72 -15.00
C PRO A 133 27.47 -11.87 -16.26
N GLY A 134 26.77 -13.01 -16.36
CA GLY A 134 26.01 -13.35 -17.56
C GLY A 134 24.78 -12.47 -17.78
N PRO A 135 24.20 -12.49 -19.00
CA PRO A 135 23.10 -11.61 -19.41
C PRO A 135 21.81 -11.76 -18.56
N LYS A 136 21.63 -12.88 -17.85
CA LYS A 136 20.51 -13.09 -16.92
C LYS A 136 20.60 -12.27 -15.64
N VAL A 137 21.79 -11.79 -15.26
CA VAL A 137 22.00 -11.12 -13.97
C VAL A 137 21.16 -9.83 -13.86
N TRP A 138 21.03 -9.08 -14.95
CA TRP A 138 20.23 -7.85 -14.96
C TRP A 138 18.72 -8.09 -14.75
N PRO A 139 18.03 -8.90 -15.56
CA PRO A 139 16.61 -9.15 -15.33
C PRO A 139 16.37 -9.88 -13.99
N ALA A 140 17.27 -10.78 -13.56
CA ALA A 140 17.14 -11.45 -12.26
C ALA A 140 17.28 -10.47 -11.08
N GLY A 141 18.24 -9.55 -11.16
CA GLY A 141 18.39 -8.47 -10.20
C GLY A 141 17.14 -7.60 -10.14
N MET A 142 16.56 -7.26 -11.28
CA MET A 142 15.31 -6.50 -11.35
C MET A 142 14.10 -7.25 -10.80
N THR A 143 14.05 -8.58 -10.94
CA THR A 143 13.05 -9.41 -10.26
C THR A 143 13.15 -9.25 -8.75
N LEU A 144 14.36 -9.34 -8.19
CA LEU A 144 14.56 -9.17 -6.74
C LEU A 144 14.22 -7.75 -6.27
N VAL A 145 14.65 -6.73 -7.00
CA VAL A 145 14.32 -5.32 -6.67
C VAL A 145 12.81 -5.09 -6.72
N SER A 146 12.11 -5.64 -7.72
CA SER A 146 10.65 -5.53 -7.83
C SER A 146 9.93 -6.29 -6.71
N PHE A 147 10.49 -7.41 -6.24
CA PHE A 147 9.98 -8.13 -5.07
C PHE A 147 10.07 -7.30 -3.78
N PHE A 148 11.17 -6.58 -3.58
CA PHE A 148 11.28 -5.67 -2.43
C PHE A 148 10.29 -4.51 -2.54
N ALA A 149 10.15 -3.90 -3.72
CA ALA A 149 9.15 -2.86 -3.94
C ALA A 149 7.72 -3.36 -3.65
N LEU A 150 7.38 -4.57 -4.10
CA LEU A 150 6.11 -5.22 -3.79
C LEU A 150 5.90 -5.38 -2.28
N ASN A 151 6.90 -5.88 -1.55
CA ASN A 151 6.83 -6.02 -0.11
C ASN A 151 6.60 -4.70 0.62
N VAL A 152 7.17 -3.61 0.13
CA VAL A 152 6.99 -2.26 0.70
C VAL A 152 5.53 -1.82 0.57
N PHE A 153 4.92 -1.99 -0.59
CA PHE A 153 3.50 -1.66 -0.78
C PHE A 153 2.56 -2.59 0.00
N ILE A 154 2.91 -3.87 0.17
CA ILE A 154 2.17 -4.78 1.07
C ILE A 154 2.23 -4.28 2.51
N GLN A 155 3.42 -3.91 2.99
CA GLN A 155 3.59 -3.39 4.34
C GLN A 155 2.84 -2.07 4.55
N ALA A 156 2.85 -1.19 3.55
CA ALA A 156 2.08 0.05 3.55
C ALA A 156 0.57 -0.20 3.70
N LEU A 157 0.02 -1.12 2.91
CA LEU A 157 -1.40 -1.50 2.99
C LEU A 157 -1.74 -2.15 4.34
N ARG A 158 -0.85 -2.97 4.89
CA ARG A 158 -1.06 -3.57 6.21
C ARG A 158 -1.00 -2.56 7.35
N ALA A 159 -0.24 -1.48 7.19
CA ALA A 159 -0.19 -0.39 8.18
C ALA A 159 -1.44 0.50 8.11
N GLU A 160 -2.18 0.46 6.99
CA GLU A 160 -3.41 1.22 6.76
C GLU A 160 -4.70 0.45 7.14
N LEU A 161 -4.64 -0.87 7.34
CA LEU A 161 -5.80 -1.71 7.70
C LEU A 161 -5.82 -2.03 9.20
#